data_AF-A0A2V2V5B8-F1
#
_entry.id   AF-A0A2V2V5B8-F1
#
_cell.length_a   1.000
_cell.length_b   1.000
_cell.length_c   1.000
_cell.angle_alpha   90.00
_cell.angle_beta   90.00
_cell.angle_gamma   90.00
#
_symmetry.space_group_name_H-M   'P 1'
#
loop_
_entity.id
_entity.type
_entity.pdbx_description
1 polymer ?
#
loop_
_entity_poly.entity_id
_entity_poly.type
_entity_poly.pdbx_seq_one_letter_code
_entity_poly.pdbx_strand_id
1 'polypeptide(L)'
;MKKVGPIPRHIFDAGSYIDRLGAVNDALLAIKDTDVKEFFTLGGEKKWYSKDPCHKLVKIVRARTEEGAEVFFNAPICARIGFRIADRLAKKMATKDILLLILGSHGALASKYVEQLGLRAFMYGELVIALVEELNELRSSERHEAQDSVLNVNHQGHPTRTVGLRELQGGVTRTPMEYGVLYIPAVENFPLVDGFFFMESPRRTLVGLQMTMASAHHTKTSTVWQFYKRLAKYFKGWKKLSRDIPWEMIYIQHAFRKNIKKWQRCDYVNPRNKSDAKKEIVAFWDGKVHQYQFVLTTDFVNKITEMRAQQSWGKRDREESWGNNWGAKCISF
;
A
#
# COMPACT_ATOMS: atom_id res chain seq x y z
N MET A 1 7.84 -25.08 -0.09
CA MET A 1 8.41 -24.78 -1.43
C MET A 1 8.04 -23.40 -2.01
N LYS A 2 7.21 -22.55 -1.37
CA LYS A 2 6.85 -21.20 -1.89
C LYS A 2 7.88 -20.07 -1.68
N LYS A 3 8.92 -20.29 -0.85
CA LYS A 3 9.84 -19.22 -0.42
C LYS A 3 11.08 -19.04 -1.31
N VAL A 4 11.32 -19.94 -2.27
CA VAL A 4 12.66 -20.15 -2.87
C VAL A 4 12.73 -19.97 -4.39
N GLY A 5 11.61 -19.75 -5.08
CA GLY A 5 11.62 -19.65 -6.55
C GLY A 5 12.09 -20.95 -7.24
N PRO A 6 12.30 -20.96 -8.56
CA PRO A 6 12.52 -22.20 -9.30
C PRO A 6 13.81 -22.93 -8.88
N ILE A 7 13.59 -24.08 -8.24
CA ILE A 7 14.39 -25.28 -7.95
C ILE A 7 15.82 -25.13 -7.36
N PRO A 8 16.16 -25.95 -6.35
CA PRO A 8 17.03 -25.54 -5.27
C PRO A 8 18.39 -26.23 -5.31
N ARG A 9 19.41 -25.50 -5.76
CA ARG A 9 20.80 -25.95 -5.58
C ARG A 9 21.28 -25.84 -4.12
N HIS A 10 20.48 -25.20 -3.25
CA HIS A 10 20.85 -24.88 -1.87
C HIS A 10 19.88 -25.44 -0.82
N ILE A 11 18.95 -26.35 -1.15
CA ILE A 11 18.02 -26.93 -0.13
C ILE A 11 18.54 -28.24 0.45
N PHE A 12 19.38 -28.96 -0.29
CA PHE A 12 19.95 -30.23 0.16
C PHE A 12 21.24 -30.08 0.97
N ASP A 13 21.76 -28.85 1.10
CA ASP A 13 22.91 -28.53 1.95
C ASP A 13 22.58 -27.30 2.83
N ALA A 14 22.71 -27.48 4.14
CA ALA A 14 22.37 -26.47 5.13
C ALA A 14 23.34 -25.28 5.09
N GLY A 15 24.63 -25.51 4.82
CA GLY A 15 25.63 -24.45 4.68
C GLY A 15 25.31 -23.55 3.49
N SER A 16 25.19 -24.16 2.32
CA SER A 16 24.77 -23.50 1.07
C SER A 16 23.46 -22.73 1.20
N TYR A 17 22.50 -23.25 1.98
CA TYR A 17 21.24 -22.56 2.26
C TYR A 17 21.47 -21.25 3.03
N ILE A 18 22.26 -21.32 4.11
CA ILE A 18 22.57 -20.18 4.98
C ILE A 18 23.33 -19.12 4.18
N ASP A 19 24.34 -19.53 3.42
CA ASP A 19 25.13 -18.62 2.57
C ASP A 19 24.24 -17.91 1.53
N ARG A 20 23.32 -18.66 0.91
CA ARG A 20 22.37 -18.06 -0.04
C ARG A 20 21.44 -17.06 0.64
N LEU A 21 21.00 -17.32 1.87
CA LEU A 21 20.16 -16.41 2.64
C LEU A 21 20.93 -15.13 3.02
N GLY A 22 22.21 -15.27 3.42
CA GLY A 22 23.12 -14.15 3.66
C GLY A 22 23.27 -13.27 2.42
N ALA A 23 23.64 -13.87 1.29
CA ALA A 23 23.80 -13.17 0.02
C ALA A 23 22.53 -12.42 -0.43
N VAL A 24 21.34 -12.99 -0.18
CA VAL A 24 20.06 -12.31 -0.44
C VAL A 24 19.83 -11.12 0.49
N ASN A 25 20.22 -11.21 1.76
CA ASN A 25 20.09 -10.11 2.70
C ASN A 25 21.05 -8.96 2.35
N ASP A 26 22.30 -9.28 2.01
CA ASP A 26 23.30 -8.30 1.59
C ASP A 26 22.87 -7.59 0.31
N ALA A 27 22.38 -8.38 -0.67
CA ALA A 27 21.78 -7.85 -1.89
C ALA A 27 20.64 -6.87 -1.61
N LEU A 28 19.74 -7.18 -0.68
CA LEU A 28 18.64 -6.29 -0.30
C LEU A 28 19.11 -5.03 0.44
N LEU A 29 20.20 -5.11 1.20
CA LEU A 29 20.80 -3.97 1.89
C LEU A 29 21.51 -3.02 0.92
N ALA A 30 22.08 -3.56 -0.15
CA ALA A 30 22.82 -2.82 -1.16
C ALA A 30 21.93 -2.03 -2.14
N ILE A 31 20.60 -2.26 -2.15
CA ILE A 31 19.65 -1.57 -3.05
C ILE A 31 19.71 -0.05 -2.83
N LYS A 32 19.90 0.67 -3.93
CA LYS A 32 19.85 2.13 -4.04
C LYS A 32 18.57 2.56 -4.75
N ASP A 33 18.25 3.85 -4.65
CA ASP A 33 17.19 4.51 -5.42
C ASP A 33 17.42 4.41 -6.93
N THR A 34 18.68 4.48 -7.37
CA THR A 34 19.08 4.32 -8.78
C THR A 34 18.74 2.95 -9.37
N ASP A 35 18.59 1.94 -8.53
CA ASP A 35 18.41 0.54 -8.93
C ASP A 35 16.94 0.21 -9.25
N VAL A 36 16.03 1.18 -9.10
CA VAL A 36 14.59 0.99 -9.32
C VAL A 36 14.28 0.34 -10.67
N LYS A 37 14.99 0.76 -11.73
CA LYS A 37 14.80 0.26 -13.10
C LYS A 37 15.21 -1.20 -13.28
N GLU A 38 15.98 -1.75 -12.34
CA GLU A 38 16.40 -3.15 -12.36
C GLU A 38 15.31 -4.09 -11.79
N PHE A 39 14.41 -3.55 -10.97
CA PHE A 39 13.34 -4.28 -10.28
C PHE A 39 11.93 -3.95 -10.79
N PHE A 40 11.71 -2.70 -11.24
CA PHE A 40 10.43 -2.17 -11.70
C PHE A 40 10.61 -1.50 -13.07
N THR A 41 10.17 -2.18 -14.13
CA THR A 41 10.19 -1.67 -15.51
C THR A 41 8.82 -1.10 -15.90
N LEU A 42 8.79 -0.11 -16.79
CA LEU A 42 7.54 0.49 -17.29
C LEU A 42 6.81 -0.38 -18.32
N GLY A 43 7.46 -1.47 -18.79
CA GLY A 43 6.99 -2.29 -19.92
C GLY A 43 7.60 -1.82 -21.25
N GLY A 44 7.82 -2.75 -22.19
CA GLY A 44 8.37 -2.43 -23.52
C GLY A 44 9.88 -2.19 -23.61
N GLU A 45 10.61 -2.21 -22.48
CA GLU A 45 12.07 -2.04 -22.45
C GLU A 45 12.81 -3.39 -22.61
N LYS A 46 13.84 -3.46 -23.48
CA LYS A 46 14.78 -4.60 -23.52
C LYS A 46 15.71 -4.56 -22.31
N LYS A 47 15.39 -5.27 -21.22
CA LYS A 47 16.30 -5.30 -20.06
C LYS A 47 16.51 -6.69 -19.47
N TRP A 48 17.78 -7.07 -19.45
CA TRP A 48 18.36 -8.25 -18.81
C TRP A 48 19.64 -7.78 -18.13
N TYR A 49 19.60 -7.49 -16.83
CA TYR A 49 20.77 -7.04 -16.08
C TYR A 49 21.41 -8.21 -15.34
N SER A 50 22.67 -8.51 -15.66
CA SER A 50 23.49 -9.53 -15.00
C SER A 50 24.28 -8.99 -13.81
N LYS A 51 24.15 -7.69 -13.48
CA LYS A 51 24.93 -7.06 -12.42
C LYS A 51 24.49 -7.54 -11.03
N ASP A 52 25.46 -7.70 -10.14
CA ASP A 52 25.25 -7.89 -8.69
C ASP A 52 24.69 -6.57 -8.13
N PRO A 53 23.58 -6.55 -7.34
CA PRO A 53 22.91 -7.69 -6.70
C PRO A 53 21.60 -8.19 -7.32
N CYS A 54 21.18 -7.66 -8.45
CA CYS A 54 19.87 -7.96 -9.03
C CYS A 54 19.65 -9.44 -9.33
N HIS A 55 20.63 -10.13 -9.91
CA HIS A 55 20.50 -11.56 -10.24
C HIS A 55 20.27 -12.46 -9.00
N LYS A 56 20.59 -11.98 -7.79
CA LYS A 56 20.32 -12.72 -6.53
C LYS A 56 18.86 -12.61 -6.08
N LEU A 57 18.14 -11.61 -6.57
CA LEU A 57 16.80 -11.22 -6.10
C LEU A 57 15.69 -11.36 -7.14
N VAL A 58 16.03 -11.29 -8.43
CA VAL A 58 15.07 -11.38 -9.54
C VAL A 58 15.30 -12.63 -10.39
N LYS A 59 14.23 -13.04 -11.08
CA LYS A 59 14.19 -14.02 -12.16
C LYS A 59 13.59 -13.34 -13.39
N ILE A 60 13.87 -13.87 -14.57
CA ILE A 60 13.19 -13.38 -15.77
C ILE A 60 11.88 -14.13 -15.97
N VAL A 61 10.85 -13.38 -16.33
CA VAL A 61 9.54 -13.91 -16.73
C VAL A 61 9.19 -13.43 -18.13
N ARG A 62 8.50 -14.30 -18.86
CA ARG A 62 7.90 -14.03 -20.16
C ARG A 62 6.42 -13.73 -19.94
N ALA A 63 5.91 -12.67 -20.54
CA ALA A 63 4.49 -12.37 -20.60
C ALA A 63 4.07 -12.12 -22.05
N ARG A 64 2.78 -12.36 -22.31
CA ARG A 64 2.15 -12.11 -23.59
C ARG A 64 1.22 -10.91 -23.45
N THR A 65 1.36 -9.92 -24.32
CA THR A 65 0.47 -8.74 -24.34
C THR A 65 -0.90 -9.14 -24.90
N GLU A 66 -1.91 -8.26 -24.73
CA GLU A 66 -3.25 -8.46 -25.30
C GLU A 66 -3.20 -8.60 -26.83
N GLU A 67 -2.26 -7.89 -27.48
CA GLU A 67 -1.98 -7.94 -28.92
C GLU A 67 -1.16 -9.18 -29.33
N GLY A 68 -0.86 -10.07 -28.38
CA GLY A 68 -0.17 -11.34 -28.64
C GLY A 68 1.36 -11.26 -28.68
N ALA A 69 1.95 -10.07 -28.52
CA ALA A 69 3.40 -9.86 -28.51
C ALA A 69 4.04 -10.42 -27.24
N GLU A 70 5.27 -10.92 -27.36
CA GLU A 70 6.02 -11.47 -26.23
C GLU A 70 6.97 -10.43 -25.65
N VAL A 71 6.84 -10.22 -24.33
CA VAL A 71 7.70 -9.32 -23.57
C VAL A 71 8.38 -10.08 -22.44
N PHE A 72 9.62 -9.69 -22.14
CA PHE A 72 10.40 -10.24 -21.05
C PHE A 72 10.68 -9.15 -20.02
N PHE A 73 10.57 -9.46 -18.75
CA PHE A 73 10.90 -8.53 -17.67
C PHE A 73 11.42 -9.25 -16.43
N ASN A 74 12.14 -8.50 -15.59
CA ASN A 74 12.57 -8.96 -14.28
C ASN A 74 11.38 -9.03 -13.33
N ALA A 75 11.20 -10.18 -12.68
CA ALA A 75 10.27 -10.35 -11.58
C ALA A 75 11.02 -10.84 -10.34
N PRO A 76 10.57 -10.50 -9.12
CA PRO A 76 11.15 -11.06 -7.92
C PRO A 76 11.11 -12.61 -7.93
N ILE A 77 12.14 -13.24 -7.38
CA ILE A 77 12.25 -14.71 -7.30
C ILE A 77 11.02 -15.32 -6.60
N CYS A 78 10.51 -14.64 -5.57
CA CYS A 78 9.25 -14.96 -4.92
C CYS A 78 8.57 -13.70 -4.35
N ALA A 79 7.28 -13.80 -4.02
CA ALA A 79 6.49 -12.68 -3.48
C ALA A 79 7.13 -12.05 -2.22
N ARG A 80 7.70 -12.86 -1.33
CA ARG A 80 8.39 -12.36 -0.12
C ARG A 80 9.61 -11.50 -0.46
N ILE A 81 10.39 -11.87 -1.48
CA ILE A 81 11.52 -11.06 -1.93
C ILE A 81 11.03 -9.79 -2.60
N GLY A 82 9.99 -9.87 -3.44
CA GLY A 82 9.35 -8.68 -4.03
C GLY A 82 8.89 -7.66 -2.99
N PHE A 83 8.26 -8.13 -1.91
CA PHE A 83 7.87 -7.29 -0.78
C PHE A 83 9.07 -6.58 -0.13
N ARG A 84 10.19 -7.29 0.07
CA ARG A 84 11.40 -6.71 0.68
C ARG A 84 12.09 -5.72 -0.25
N ILE A 85 12.13 -6.00 -1.55
CA ILE A 85 12.63 -5.05 -2.57
C ILE A 85 11.79 -3.77 -2.52
N ALA A 86 10.46 -3.88 -2.54
CA ALA A 86 9.57 -2.73 -2.47
C ALA A 86 9.73 -1.92 -1.16
N ASP A 87 9.93 -2.57 -0.01
CA ASP A 87 10.21 -1.87 1.26
C ASP A 87 11.54 -1.11 1.24
N ARG A 88 12.57 -1.68 0.60
CA ARG A 88 13.87 -1.03 0.42
C ARG A 88 13.79 0.16 -0.51
N LEU A 89 13.18 -0.01 -1.68
CA LEU A 89 13.05 1.05 -2.68
C LEU A 89 12.19 2.20 -2.16
N ALA A 90 11.05 1.91 -1.52
CA ALA A 90 10.23 2.96 -0.92
C ALA A 90 11.08 3.82 0.03
N LYS A 91 11.83 3.23 0.96
CA LYS A 91 12.69 3.98 1.89
C LYS A 91 13.80 4.82 1.24
N LYS A 92 14.17 4.53 -0.02
CA LYS A 92 15.25 5.22 -0.74
C LYS A 92 14.73 6.25 -1.74
N MET A 93 13.57 6.02 -2.33
CA MET A 93 13.00 6.87 -3.37
C MET A 93 12.21 8.05 -2.79
N ALA A 94 12.15 9.15 -3.53
CA ALA A 94 11.18 10.19 -3.24
C ALA A 94 9.75 9.71 -3.58
N THR A 95 8.75 10.20 -2.84
CA THR A 95 7.34 9.85 -3.07
C THR A 95 6.92 10.12 -4.50
N LYS A 96 7.34 11.25 -5.07
CA LYS A 96 7.09 11.61 -6.47
C LYS A 96 7.55 10.51 -7.43
N ASP A 97 8.77 10.00 -7.26
CA ASP A 97 9.35 8.99 -8.15
C ASP A 97 8.58 7.67 -8.07
N ILE A 98 8.11 7.31 -6.86
CA ILE A 98 7.24 6.15 -6.64
C ILE A 98 5.92 6.32 -7.42
N LEU A 99 5.28 7.49 -7.31
CA LEU A 99 4.00 7.75 -7.97
C LEU A 99 4.14 7.81 -9.49
N LEU A 100 5.21 8.42 -10.01
CA LEU A 100 5.51 8.44 -11.45
C LEU A 100 5.76 7.03 -11.99
N LEU A 101 6.46 6.18 -11.24
CA LEU A 101 6.67 4.78 -11.60
C LEU A 101 5.36 4.00 -11.69
N ILE A 102 4.43 4.25 -10.76
CA ILE A 102 3.10 3.67 -10.78
C ILE A 102 2.32 4.18 -12.00
N LEU A 103 2.29 5.51 -12.23
CA LEU A 103 1.56 6.13 -13.33
C LEU A 103 2.05 5.72 -14.73
N GLY A 104 3.37 5.56 -14.88
CA GLY A 104 3.99 5.16 -16.14
C GLY A 104 3.93 3.67 -16.42
N SER A 105 3.41 2.86 -15.49
CA SER A 105 3.29 1.42 -15.69
C SER A 105 1.99 1.04 -16.37
N HIS A 106 2.03 0.04 -17.26
CA HIS A 106 0.90 -0.34 -18.11
C HIS A 106 0.47 -1.80 -17.92
N GLY A 107 -0.78 -2.10 -18.27
CA GLY A 107 -1.34 -3.46 -18.24
C GLY A 107 -1.24 -4.13 -16.87
N ALA A 108 -0.81 -5.40 -16.84
CA ALA A 108 -0.67 -6.17 -15.60
C ALA A 108 0.42 -5.65 -14.65
N LEU A 109 1.39 -4.86 -15.15
CA LEU A 109 2.43 -4.25 -14.30
C LEU A 109 1.84 -3.13 -13.43
N ALA A 110 0.85 -2.39 -13.96
CA ALA A 110 0.19 -1.32 -13.23
C ALA A 110 -0.42 -1.82 -11.93
N SER A 111 -1.31 -2.82 -11.99
CA SER A 111 -1.92 -3.40 -10.78
C SER A 111 -0.88 -3.84 -9.77
N LYS A 112 0.16 -4.54 -10.25
CA LYS A 112 1.22 -5.08 -9.40
C LYS A 112 2.03 -3.99 -8.71
N TYR A 113 2.37 -2.90 -9.40
CA TYR A 113 3.16 -1.82 -8.83
C TYR A 113 2.33 -0.93 -7.92
N VAL A 114 1.07 -0.71 -8.28
CA VAL A 114 0.07 -0.07 -7.42
C VAL A 114 -0.04 -0.84 -6.09
N GLU A 115 -0.14 -2.17 -6.12
CA GLU A 115 -0.16 -3.01 -4.91
C GLU A 115 1.18 -3.00 -4.15
N GLN A 116 2.32 -3.13 -4.86
CA GLN A 116 3.62 -3.25 -4.22
C GLN A 116 4.16 -1.93 -3.68
N LEU A 117 3.99 -0.83 -4.40
CA LEU A 117 4.56 0.47 -4.08
C LEU A 117 3.48 1.48 -3.66
N GLY A 118 2.29 1.43 -4.25
CA GLY A 118 1.22 2.38 -3.94
C GLY A 118 0.78 2.31 -2.48
N LEU A 119 0.66 1.11 -1.90
CA LEU A 119 0.39 0.97 -0.46
C LEU A 119 1.48 1.62 0.40
N ARG A 120 2.76 1.47 0.03
CA ARG A 120 3.89 2.04 0.77
C ARG A 120 3.92 3.56 0.70
N ALA A 121 3.34 4.14 -0.34
CA ALA A 121 3.27 5.58 -0.51
C ALA A 121 2.41 6.26 0.59
N PHE A 122 1.50 5.53 1.24
CA PHE A 122 0.75 6.00 2.43
C PHE A 122 1.63 6.23 3.67
N MET A 123 2.91 5.84 3.64
CA MET A 123 3.84 6.18 4.70
C MET A 123 4.37 7.61 4.64
N TYR A 124 4.16 8.32 3.53
CA TYR A 124 4.67 9.68 3.36
C TYR A 124 3.58 10.70 3.66
N GLY A 125 3.85 11.54 4.67
CA GLY A 125 2.93 12.61 5.05
C GLY A 125 2.59 13.55 3.89
N GLU A 126 3.53 13.85 2.99
CA GLU A 126 3.27 14.69 1.81
C GLU A 126 2.20 14.10 0.88
N LEU A 127 2.19 12.77 0.68
CA LEU A 127 1.15 12.11 -0.08
C LEU A 127 -0.18 12.17 0.66
N VAL A 128 -0.18 11.89 1.98
CA VAL A 128 -1.41 11.84 2.75
C VAL A 128 -2.05 13.22 2.84
N ILE A 129 -1.26 14.28 3.03
CA ILE A 129 -1.73 15.67 3.02
C ILE A 129 -2.36 16.01 1.67
N ALA A 130 -1.71 15.68 0.55
CA ALA A 130 -2.29 15.91 -0.77
C ALA A 130 -3.55 15.06 -1.00
N LEU A 131 -3.53 13.80 -0.56
CA LEU A 131 -4.62 12.83 -0.74
C LEU A 131 -5.89 13.26 -0.02
N VAL A 132 -5.79 13.79 1.21
CA VAL A 132 -6.98 14.17 1.98
C VAL A 132 -7.74 15.32 1.34
N GLU A 133 -7.07 16.20 0.59
CA GLU A 133 -7.74 17.28 -0.15
C GLU A 133 -8.60 16.77 -1.33
N GLU A 134 -8.36 15.54 -1.80
CA GLU A 134 -9.06 14.92 -2.93
C GLU A 134 -9.89 13.69 -2.53
N LEU A 135 -9.88 13.33 -1.24
CA LEU A 135 -10.56 12.16 -0.73
C LEU A 135 -12.06 12.44 -0.60
N ASN A 136 -12.86 11.78 -1.45
CA ASN A 136 -14.30 11.99 -1.50
C ASN A 136 -15.04 10.77 -0.96
N GLU A 137 -16.00 10.97 -0.06
CA GLU A 137 -16.87 9.89 0.40
C GLU A 137 -17.84 9.48 -0.72
N LEU A 138 -17.89 8.18 -0.98
CA LEU A 138 -18.93 7.57 -1.79
C LEU A 138 -20.23 7.61 -0.98
N ARG A 139 -21.20 8.40 -1.42
CA ARG A 139 -22.48 8.49 -0.69
C ARG A 139 -23.27 7.18 -0.77
N SER A 140 -23.67 6.67 0.39
CA SER A 140 -24.69 5.62 0.50
C SER A 140 -26.09 6.24 0.35
N SER A 141 -27.03 5.51 -0.23
CA SER A 141 -28.44 5.95 -0.31
C SER A 141 -29.12 5.99 1.06
N GLU A 142 -28.58 5.28 2.06
CA GLU A 142 -29.14 5.21 3.41
C GLU A 142 -28.61 6.32 4.34
N ARG A 143 -27.71 7.19 3.85
CA ARG A 143 -27.10 8.26 4.66
C ARG A 143 -27.31 9.62 4.01
N HIS A 144 -27.76 10.57 4.82
CA HIS A 144 -28.10 11.92 4.36
C HIS A 144 -26.92 12.90 4.42
N GLU A 145 -25.89 12.63 5.21
CA GLU A 145 -24.72 13.51 5.39
C GLU A 145 -23.43 12.77 5.04
N ALA A 146 -22.53 13.49 4.35
CA ALA A 146 -21.19 13.01 4.06
C ALA A 146 -20.31 13.15 5.32
N GLN A 147 -19.44 12.18 5.54
CA GLN A 147 -18.49 12.15 6.64
C GLN A 147 -17.06 12.24 6.13
N ASP A 148 -16.31 13.20 6.66
CA ASP A 148 -14.86 13.30 6.48
C ASP A 148 -14.15 12.04 6.98
N SER A 149 -13.13 11.59 6.24
CA SER A 149 -12.29 10.46 6.66
C SER A 149 -11.53 10.81 7.94
N VAL A 150 -11.18 9.80 8.75
CA VAL A 150 -10.23 10.00 9.85
C VAL A 150 -8.89 10.58 9.38
N LEU A 151 -8.50 10.36 8.12
CA LEU A 151 -7.33 11.00 7.53
C LEU A 151 -7.54 12.48 7.24
N ASN A 152 -8.75 12.91 6.84
CA ASN A 152 -9.07 14.33 6.68
C ASN A 152 -8.93 15.07 8.02
N VAL A 153 -9.43 14.47 9.10
CA VAL A 153 -9.42 15.08 10.43
C VAL A 153 -8.02 15.00 11.08
N ASN A 154 -7.30 13.89 10.90
CA ASN A 154 -5.98 13.67 11.47
C ASN A 154 -5.02 12.99 10.49
N HIS A 155 -4.55 13.76 9.49
CA HIS A 155 -3.61 13.25 8.50
C HIS A 155 -2.26 12.81 9.11
N GLN A 156 -1.87 13.35 10.28
CA GLN A 156 -0.65 12.95 11.01
C GLN A 156 -0.73 11.52 11.59
N GLY A 157 -1.93 10.94 11.69
CA GLY A 157 -2.11 9.55 12.12
C GLY A 157 -1.83 8.50 11.04
N HIS A 158 -1.29 8.92 9.88
CA HIS A 158 -0.91 8.02 8.80
C HIS A 158 0.15 7.01 9.24
N PRO A 159 0.24 5.83 8.60
CA PRO A 159 1.22 4.84 9.00
C PRO A 159 2.65 5.33 8.76
N THR A 160 3.61 4.96 9.62
CA THR A 160 5.03 5.38 9.48
C THR A 160 5.96 4.20 9.19
N ARG A 161 5.43 2.97 9.25
CA ARG A 161 6.16 1.75 8.94
C ARG A 161 5.23 0.67 8.40
N THR A 162 5.80 -0.26 7.62
CA THR A 162 5.07 -1.43 7.12
C THR A 162 5.34 -2.69 7.94
N VAL A 163 4.36 -3.59 8.00
CA VAL A 163 4.50 -4.96 8.52
C VAL A 163 3.85 -5.92 7.53
N GLY A 164 4.63 -6.88 7.04
CA GLY A 164 4.12 -7.97 6.21
C GLY A 164 3.38 -9.03 7.06
N LEU A 165 2.11 -9.29 6.75
CA LEU A 165 1.36 -10.38 7.39
C LEU A 165 1.70 -11.72 6.71
N ARG A 166 2.33 -12.62 7.47
CA ARG A 166 2.80 -13.93 6.98
C ARG A 166 1.65 -14.87 6.64
N GLU A 167 1.87 -15.79 5.70
CA GLU A 167 0.91 -16.89 5.45
C GLU A 167 0.60 -17.63 6.76
N LEU A 168 -0.67 -18.04 6.95
CA LEU A 168 -1.10 -18.80 8.12
C LEU A 168 -0.61 -20.26 8.12
N GLN A 169 -0.05 -20.75 7.01
CA GLN A 169 0.49 -22.11 6.89
C GLN A 169 1.74 -22.25 7.76
N GLY A 170 1.64 -23.03 8.84
CA GLY A 170 2.68 -23.19 9.86
C GLY A 170 2.38 -22.51 11.20
N GLY A 171 1.20 -21.89 11.33
CA GLY A 171 0.80 -21.16 12.54
C GLY A 171 1.33 -19.73 12.56
N VAL A 172 0.56 -18.82 13.17
CA VAL A 172 0.96 -17.43 13.37
C VAL A 172 0.70 -17.06 14.82
N THR A 173 1.73 -16.56 15.49
CA THR A 173 1.60 -15.99 16.83
C THR A 173 0.80 -14.72 16.73
N ARG A 174 -0.31 -14.64 17.48
CA ARG A 174 -1.10 -13.41 17.56
C ARG A 174 -0.25 -12.29 18.15
N THR A 175 -0.19 -11.14 17.49
CA THR A 175 0.49 -9.95 17.98
C THR A 175 -0.53 -8.95 18.54
N PRO A 176 -0.10 -8.02 19.41
CA PRO A 176 -0.89 -6.82 19.68
C PRO A 176 -1.18 -6.08 18.38
N MET A 177 -2.34 -5.42 18.34
CA MET A 177 -2.66 -4.49 17.27
C MET A 177 -1.91 -3.19 17.53
N GLU A 178 -1.25 -2.64 16.52
CA GLU A 178 -0.52 -1.38 16.63
C GLU A 178 -1.17 -0.32 15.74
N TYR A 179 -1.30 0.89 16.29
CA TYR A 179 -1.77 2.05 15.57
C TYR A 179 -0.61 2.70 14.80
N GLY A 180 -0.90 3.31 13.65
CA GLY A 180 0.13 3.93 12.80
C GLY A 180 1.05 2.91 12.08
N VAL A 181 0.61 1.65 11.96
CA VAL A 181 1.35 0.58 11.26
C VAL A 181 0.55 0.10 10.06
N LEU A 182 1.17 0.13 8.87
CA LEU A 182 0.59 -0.40 7.64
C LEU A 182 0.82 -1.90 7.53
N TYR A 183 -0.24 -2.68 7.71
CA TYR A 183 -0.23 -4.12 7.53
C TYR A 183 -0.50 -4.47 6.07
N ILE A 184 0.44 -5.20 5.46
CA ILE A 184 0.33 -5.64 4.07
C ILE A 184 0.32 -7.17 4.03
N PRO A 185 -0.74 -7.81 3.53
CA PRO A 185 -0.80 -9.25 3.35
C PRO A 185 0.29 -9.80 2.43
N ALA A 186 0.94 -10.90 2.82
CA ALA A 186 1.88 -11.61 1.96
C ALA A 186 1.21 -12.63 1.03
N VAL A 187 -0.08 -12.93 1.26
CA VAL A 187 -0.86 -13.86 0.44
C VAL A 187 -1.56 -13.11 -0.68
N GLU A 188 -1.44 -13.63 -1.90
CA GLU A 188 -2.29 -13.22 -3.01
C GLU A 188 -3.76 -13.52 -2.66
N ASN A 189 -4.68 -12.63 -3.06
CA ASN A 189 -6.11 -12.71 -2.75
C ASN A 189 -6.43 -12.68 -1.25
N PHE A 190 -5.80 -11.75 -0.52
CA PHE A 190 -6.28 -11.42 0.81
C PHE A 190 -7.72 -10.84 0.72
N PRO A 191 -8.65 -11.25 1.59
CA PRO A 191 -10.04 -10.83 1.47
C PRO A 191 -10.15 -9.33 1.74
N LEU A 192 -11.02 -8.69 0.97
CA LEU A 192 -11.52 -7.33 1.12
C LEU A 192 -10.53 -6.20 0.82
N VAL A 193 -9.27 -6.29 1.24
CA VAL A 193 -8.28 -5.19 1.14
C VAL A 193 -6.92 -5.69 0.68
N ASP A 194 -6.15 -4.80 0.06
CA ASP A 194 -4.76 -5.03 -0.33
C ASP A 194 -3.77 -4.60 0.76
N GLY A 195 -4.18 -3.68 1.63
CA GLY A 195 -3.45 -3.27 2.83
C GLY A 195 -4.39 -2.60 3.83
N PHE A 196 -4.01 -2.51 5.09
CA PHE A 196 -4.80 -1.79 6.09
C PHE A 196 -3.94 -1.30 7.25
N PHE A 197 -4.44 -0.31 7.97
CA PHE A 197 -3.81 0.18 9.20
C PHE A 197 -4.90 0.57 10.21
N PHE A 198 -4.47 0.79 11.45
CA PHE A 198 -5.34 1.27 12.51
C PHE A 198 -4.96 2.70 12.87
N MET A 199 -5.97 3.57 12.96
CA MET A 199 -5.83 4.93 13.50
C MET A 199 -6.41 4.98 14.89
N GLU A 200 -5.76 5.71 15.79
CA GLU A 200 -6.23 5.91 17.17
C GLU A 200 -7.08 7.18 17.32
N SER A 201 -6.65 8.26 16.67
CA SER A 201 -7.26 9.60 16.74
C SER A 201 -7.70 10.05 15.34
N PRO A 202 -8.85 10.76 15.19
CA PRO A 202 -9.74 11.28 16.25
C PRO A 202 -10.60 10.20 16.91
N ARG A 203 -10.73 9.05 16.26
CA ARG A 203 -11.45 7.88 16.75
C ARG A 203 -10.73 6.62 16.28
N ARG A 204 -10.89 5.54 17.03
CA ARG A 204 -10.29 4.25 16.67
C ARG A 204 -10.95 3.70 15.40
N THR A 205 -10.20 3.61 14.31
CA THR A 205 -10.73 3.19 13.00
C THR A 205 -9.79 2.19 12.33
N LEU A 206 -10.36 1.18 11.68
CA LEU A 206 -9.63 0.36 10.70
C LEU A 206 -9.73 1.05 9.34
N VAL A 207 -8.59 1.46 8.77
CA VAL A 207 -8.54 2.01 7.41
C VAL A 207 -8.04 0.92 6.46
N GLY A 208 -8.93 0.45 5.59
CA GLY A 208 -8.67 -0.52 4.54
C GLY A 208 -8.33 0.18 3.22
N LEU A 209 -7.21 -0.19 2.61
CA LEU A 209 -6.77 0.29 1.32
C LEU A 209 -7.05 -0.79 0.28
N GLN A 210 -7.80 -0.44 -0.76
CA GLN A 210 -8.10 -1.33 -1.87
C GLN A 210 -7.71 -0.68 -3.19
N MET A 211 -6.67 -1.23 -3.81
CA MET A 211 -6.21 -0.83 -5.13
C MET A 211 -7.11 -1.47 -6.17
N THR A 212 -7.57 -0.69 -7.14
CA THR A 212 -8.51 -1.20 -8.12
C THR A 212 -8.41 -0.57 -9.50
N MET A 213 -8.49 -1.42 -10.52
CA MET A 213 -8.76 -1.02 -11.91
C MET A 213 -10.23 -1.17 -12.32
N ALA A 214 -11.06 -1.81 -11.50
CA ALA A 214 -12.49 -1.98 -11.77
C ALA A 214 -13.28 -0.71 -11.43
N SER A 215 -14.39 -0.52 -12.13
CA SER A 215 -15.33 0.60 -11.91
C SER A 215 -16.33 0.36 -10.79
N ALA A 216 -16.32 -0.84 -10.19
CA ALA A 216 -17.07 -1.24 -9.00
C ALA A 216 -16.37 -2.41 -8.30
N HIS A 217 -16.54 -2.47 -6.99
CA HIS A 217 -16.05 -3.49 -6.05
C HIS A 217 -17.12 -3.87 -5.04
N HIS A 218 -18.29 -4.27 -5.54
CA HIS A 218 -19.28 -4.89 -4.67
C HIS A 218 -18.66 -6.11 -3.99
N THR A 219 -18.82 -6.18 -2.68
CA THR A 219 -18.29 -7.26 -1.86
C THR A 219 -19.41 -8.23 -1.50
N LYS A 220 -19.04 -9.34 -0.87
CA LYS A 220 -19.99 -10.32 -0.36
C LYS A 220 -19.85 -10.43 1.15
N THR A 221 -20.95 -10.73 1.83
CA THR A 221 -20.98 -11.07 3.26
C THR A 221 -19.90 -12.09 3.65
N SER A 222 -19.66 -13.09 2.80
CA SER A 222 -18.59 -14.09 2.98
C SER A 222 -17.19 -13.49 2.97
N THR A 223 -16.93 -12.48 2.14
CA THR A 223 -15.62 -11.85 2.00
C THR A 223 -15.32 -10.99 3.22
N VAL A 224 -16.29 -10.17 3.64
CA VAL A 224 -16.20 -9.36 4.87
C VAL A 224 -15.98 -10.26 6.09
N TRP A 225 -16.73 -11.35 6.19
CA TRP A 225 -16.56 -12.33 7.27
C TRP A 225 -15.20 -13.03 7.24
N GLN A 226 -14.68 -13.37 6.06
CA GLN A 226 -13.34 -13.95 5.93
C GLN A 226 -12.25 -12.98 6.37
N PHE A 227 -12.36 -11.70 6.00
CA PHE A 227 -11.45 -10.65 6.46
C PHE A 227 -11.47 -10.55 7.98
N TYR A 228 -12.65 -10.43 8.59
CA TYR A 228 -12.82 -10.44 10.04
C TYR A 228 -12.13 -11.64 10.71
N LYS A 229 -12.39 -12.86 10.20
CA LYS A 229 -11.80 -14.09 10.75
C LYS A 229 -10.28 -14.14 10.58
N ARG A 230 -9.74 -13.57 9.50
CA ARG A 230 -8.29 -13.49 9.29
C ARG A 230 -7.66 -12.55 10.29
N LEU A 231 -8.22 -11.37 10.53
CA LEU A 231 -7.72 -10.44 11.55
C LEU A 231 -7.71 -11.06 12.95
N ALA A 232 -8.75 -11.85 13.30
CA ALA A 232 -8.80 -12.59 14.56
C ALA A 232 -7.68 -13.64 14.74
N LYS A 233 -7.05 -14.07 13.64
CA LYS A 233 -5.88 -14.98 13.68
C LYS A 233 -4.57 -14.22 13.85
N TYR A 234 -4.48 -12.97 13.39
CA TYR A 234 -3.28 -12.15 13.52
C TYR A 234 -3.22 -11.35 14.81
N PHE A 235 -4.34 -10.81 15.28
CA PHE A 235 -4.33 -9.81 16.35
C PHE A 235 -4.99 -10.28 17.64
N LYS A 236 -4.30 -10.04 18.77
CA LYS A 236 -4.87 -10.16 20.11
C LYS A 236 -5.95 -9.10 20.31
N GLY A 237 -7.03 -9.44 21.01
CA GLY A 237 -8.10 -8.49 21.34
C GLY A 237 -9.05 -8.12 20.18
N TRP A 238 -8.74 -8.50 18.93
CA TRP A 238 -9.55 -8.14 17.74
C TRP A 238 -11.04 -8.46 17.91
N LYS A 239 -11.38 -9.65 18.42
CA LYS A 239 -12.79 -10.06 18.60
C LYS A 239 -13.59 -9.14 19.52
N LYS A 240 -12.93 -8.52 20.51
CA LYS A 240 -13.55 -7.57 21.43
C LYS A 240 -13.65 -6.19 20.78
N LEU A 241 -12.54 -5.72 20.23
CA LEU A 241 -12.43 -4.37 19.66
C LEU A 241 -13.27 -4.15 18.39
N SER A 242 -13.35 -5.17 17.54
CA SER A 242 -14.01 -5.09 16.22
C SER A 242 -15.48 -4.72 16.24
N ARG A 243 -16.15 -4.80 17.41
CA ARG A 243 -17.55 -4.38 17.57
C ARG A 243 -17.73 -2.87 17.62
N ASP A 244 -16.69 -2.17 18.08
CA ASP A 244 -16.78 -0.74 18.45
C ASP A 244 -16.01 0.16 17.48
N ILE A 245 -15.19 -0.40 16.59
CA ILE A 245 -14.40 0.38 15.63
C ILE A 245 -15.11 0.46 14.27
N PRO A 246 -15.40 1.66 13.74
CA PRO A 246 -15.81 1.82 12.36
C PRO A 246 -14.66 1.45 11.40
N TRP A 247 -15.02 1.11 10.17
CA TRP A 247 -14.04 0.89 9.11
C TRP A 247 -14.16 2.01 8.07
N GLU A 248 -13.03 2.37 7.48
CA GLU A 248 -12.97 3.22 6.29
C GLU A 248 -12.34 2.43 5.16
N MET A 249 -13.00 2.35 4.02
CA MET A 249 -12.50 1.71 2.81
C MET A 249 -12.09 2.81 1.83
N ILE A 250 -10.81 2.89 1.50
CA ILE A 250 -10.29 3.82 0.50
C ILE A 250 -10.00 3.03 -0.77
N TYR A 251 -10.78 3.29 -1.81
CA TYR A 251 -10.55 2.74 -3.15
C TYR A 251 -9.58 3.64 -3.90
N ILE A 252 -8.39 3.11 -4.20
CA ILE A 252 -7.38 3.83 -4.98
C ILE A 252 -7.40 3.33 -6.41
N GLN A 253 -7.65 4.25 -7.34
CA GLN A 253 -7.73 3.98 -8.77
C GLN A 253 -6.61 4.64 -9.54
N HIS A 254 -6.19 4.01 -10.62
CA HIS A 254 -5.29 4.62 -11.61
C HIS A 254 -6.09 5.49 -12.59
N ALA A 255 -5.53 6.64 -13.01
CA ALA A 255 -6.17 7.61 -13.91
C ALA A 255 -6.75 7.06 -15.24
N PHE A 256 -6.27 5.92 -15.75
CA PHE A 256 -6.69 5.39 -17.04
C PHE A 256 -8.03 4.63 -16.99
N ARG A 257 -8.69 4.57 -15.84
CA ARG A 257 -9.88 3.72 -15.62
C ARG A 257 -11.07 4.53 -15.14
N LYS A 258 -12.26 3.94 -15.33
CA LYS A 258 -13.53 4.56 -14.95
C LYS A 258 -13.65 4.64 -13.43
N ASN A 259 -13.84 5.86 -12.93
CA ASN A 259 -14.03 6.17 -11.52
C ASN A 259 -15.18 5.38 -10.89
N ILE A 260 -14.95 4.89 -9.67
CA ILE A 260 -15.99 4.39 -8.79
C ILE A 260 -16.78 5.61 -8.29
N LYS A 261 -18.01 5.77 -8.76
CA LYS A 261 -18.86 6.93 -8.40
C LYS A 261 -19.95 6.62 -7.37
N LYS A 262 -20.15 5.35 -7.05
CA LYS A 262 -21.26 4.87 -6.22
C LYS A 262 -20.75 4.07 -5.04
N TRP A 263 -21.55 4.01 -3.98
CA TRP A 263 -21.34 3.10 -2.87
C TRP A 263 -21.14 1.65 -3.34
N GLN A 264 -20.18 0.95 -2.73
CA GLN A 264 -19.98 -0.46 -2.99
C GLN A 264 -20.80 -1.29 -2.00
N ARG A 265 -21.71 -2.11 -2.53
CA ARG A 265 -22.64 -2.91 -1.73
C ARG A 265 -21.96 -4.13 -1.12
N CYS A 266 -22.52 -4.63 -0.01
CA CYS A 266 -22.21 -5.94 0.53
C CYS A 266 -23.37 -6.90 0.27
N ASP A 267 -23.20 -7.79 -0.71
CA ASP A 267 -24.26 -8.67 -1.15
C ASP A 267 -24.24 -10.03 -0.43
N TYR A 268 -25.41 -10.67 -0.37
CA TYR A 268 -25.52 -12.06 0.06
C TYR A 268 -24.94 -12.99 -1.01
N VAL A 269 -24.20 -14.02 -0.61
CA VAL A 269 -23.73 -15.07 -1.56
C VAL A 269 -24.90 -15.76 -2.25
N ASN A 270 -25.95 -16.03 -1.48
CA ASN A 270 -27.24 -16.50 -1.97
C ASN A 270 -28.33 -15.60 -1.36
N PRO A 271 -29.04 -14.79 -2.17
CA PRO A 271 -30.11 -13.91 -1.70
C PRO A 271 -31.26 -14.62 -0.98
N ARG A 272 -31.44 -15.93 -1.22
CA ARG A 272 -32.48 -16.74 -0.54
C ARG A 272 -32.03 -17.28 0.81
N ASN A 273 -30.73 -17.24 1.13
CA ASN A 273 -30.17 -17.74 2.38
C ASN A 273 -29.60 -16.59 3.21
N LYS A 274 -30.52 -15.83 3.84
CA LYS A 274 -30.24 -14.69 4.72
C LYS A 274 -30.33 -15.10 6.19
N SER A 275 -29.29 -15.78 6.69
CA SER A 275 -29.16 -16.02 8.14
C SER A 275 -28.95 -14.70 8.89
N ASP A 276 -29.30 -14.65 10.17
CA ASP A 276 -29.19 -13.41 10.96
C ASP A 276 -27.75 -12.89 11.02
N ALA A 277 -26.76 -13.76 11.17
CA ALA A 277 -25.35 -13.38 11.07
C ALA A 277 -24.97 -12.71 9.74
N LYS A 278 -25.60 -13.08 8.61
CA LYS A 278 -25.34 -12.41 7.32
C LYS A 278 -26.03 -11.04 7.26
N LYS A 279 -27.22 -10.92 7.84
CA LYS A 279 -27.93 -9.63 7.95
C LYS A 279 -27.12 -8.65 8.80
N GLU A 280 -26.54 -9.11 9.90
CA GLU A 280 -25.63 -8.31 10.74
C GLU A 280 -24.41 -7.81 9.95
N ILE A 281 -23.82 -8.64 9.08
CA ILE A 281 -22.68 -8.22 8.24
C ILE A 281 -23.09 -7.13 7.24
N VAL A 282 -24.27 -7.25 6.62
CA VAL A 282 -24.79 -6.22 5.71
C VAL A 282 -25.07 -4.93 6.48
N ALA A 283 -25.78 -5.01 7.61
CA ALA A 283 -26.07 -3.85 8.45
C ALA A 283 -24.78 -3.18 8.97
N PHE A 284 -23.77 -3.96 9.32
CA PHE A 284 -22.44 -3.45 9.67
C PHE A 284 -21.80 -2.72 8.48
N TRP A 285 -21.84 -3.29 7.27
CA TRP A 285 -21.28 -2.67 6.09
C TRP A 285 -21.97 -1.34 5.75
N ASP A 286 -23.30 -1.30 5.77
CA ASP A 286 -24.05 -0.10 5.41
C ASP A 286 -24.02 0.96 6.54
N GLY A 287 -23.94 0.54 7.81
CA GLY A 287 -24.02 1.41 8.98
C GLY A 287 -22.69 1.78 9.66
N LYS A 288 -21.61 1.03 9.46
CA LYS A 288 -20.32 1.22 10.17
C LYS A 288 -19.08 1.25 9.28
N VAL A 289 -19.22 0.95 8.00
CA VAL A 289 -18.13 1.12 7.01
C VAL A 289 -18.40 2.41 6.26
N HIS A 290 -17.42 3.32 6.23
CA HIS A 290 -17.41 4.48 5.34
C HIS A 290 -16.53 4.18 4.14
N GLN A 291 -16.85 4.76 2.99
CA GLN A 291 -16.17 4.42 1.75
C GLN A 291 -15.74 5.69 1.04
N TYR A 292 -14.48 5.72 0.62
CA TYR A 292 -13.87 6.86 -0.03
C TYR A 292 -13.22 6.42 -1.33
N GLN A 293 -13.10 7.36 -2.25
CA GLN A 293 -12.45 7.15 -3.52
C GLN A 293 -11.31 8.16 -3.68
N PHE A 294 -10.20 7.66 -4.22
CA PHE A 294 -9.07 8.48 -4.67
C PHE A 294 -8.60 8.00 -6.05
N VAL A 295 -8.25 8.94 -6.92
CA VAL A 295 -7.72 8.64 -8.26
C VAL A 295 -6.31 9.21 -8.35
N LEU A 296 -5.33 8.32 -8.56
CA LEU A 296 -3.96 8.72 -8.81
C LEU A 296 -3.83 9.24 -10.25
N THR A 297 -3.63 10.55 -10.37
CA THR A 297 -3.43 11.27 -11.65
C THR A 297 -2.05 11.91 -11.73
N THR A 298 -1.64 12.31 -12.92
CA THR A 298 -0.41 13.10 -13.11
C THR A 298 -0.50 14.44 -12.40
N ASP A 299 -1.67 15.08 -12.42
CA ASP A 299 -1.90 16.38 -11.76
C ASP A 299 -1.70 16.27 -10.24
N PHE A 300 -2.19 15.19 -9.62
CA PHE A 300 -1.94 14.89 -8.21
C PHE A 300 -0.44 14.80 -7.88
N VAL A 301 0.34 14.16 -8.75
CA VAL A 301 1.79 14.03 -8.57
C VAL A 301 2.51 15.38 -8.71
N ASN A 302 2.04 16.24 -9.62
CA ASN A 302 2.56 17.59 -9.77
C ASN A 302 2.29 18.42 -8.51
N LYS A 303 1.09 18.33 -7.94
CA LYS A 303 0.70 18.99 -6.69
C LYS A 303 1.63 18.65 -5.52
N ILE A 304 2.00 17.39 -5.34
CA ILE A 304 2.98 16.97 -4.32
C ILE A 304 4.33 17.67 -4.53
N THR A 305 4.76 17.84 -5.78
CA THR A 305 6.01 18.52 -6.11
C THR A 305 5.95 19.99 -5.71
N GLU A 306 4.83 20.66 -6.00
CA GLU A 306 4.63 22.08 -5.71
C GLU A 306 4.58 22.34 -4.20
N MET A 307 3.88 21.50 -3.43
CA MET A 307 3.83 21.60 -1.97
C MET A 307 5.24 21.52 -1.35
N ARG A 308 6.10 20.64 -1.88
CA ARG A 308 7.49 20.53 -1.44
C ARG A 308 8.29 21.79 -1.76
N ALA A 309 8.08 22.38 -2.93
CA ALA A 309 8.70 23.65 -3.29
C ALA A 309 8.27 24.76 -2.32
N GLN A 310 6.97 24.91 -2.04
CA GLN A 310 6.45 25.92 -1.11
C GLN A 310 6.99 25.76 0.31
N GLN A 311 7.07 24.53 0.83
CA GLN A 311 7.67 24.26 2.14
C GLN A 311 9.17 24.59 2.19
N SER A 312 9.90 24.42 1.08
CA SER A 312 11.32 24.77 1.01
C SER A 312 11.55 26.28 0.96
N TRP A 313 10.67 27.04 0.28
CA TRP A 313 10.73 28.51 0.26
C TRP A 313 10.35 29.10 1.62
N GLY A 314 9.26 28.66 2.23
CA GLY A 314 8.86 29.13 3.57
C GLY A 314 9.79 28.69 4.72
N LYS A 315 10.74 27.76 4.48
CA LYS A 315 11.87 27.49 5.38
C LYS A 315 13.02 28.46 5.14
N ARG A 316 13.35 28.75 3.87
CA ARG A 316 14.38 29.73 3.51
C ARG A 316 14.02 31.14 3.99
N ASP A 317 12.76 31.55 3.83
CA ASP A 317 12.27 32.85 4.32
C ASP A 317 12.31 32.93 5.85
N ARG A 318 12.11 31.80 6.54
CA ARG A 318 12.29 31.71 8.01
C ARG A 318 13.77 31.77 8.39
N GLU A 319 14.67 31.10 7.67
CA GLU A 319 16.11 31.20 7.93
C GLU A 319 16.65 32.61 7.65
N GLU A 320 16.19 33.29 6.60
CA GLU A 320 16.52 34.70 6.31
C GLU A 320 15.93 35.66 7.35
N SER A 321 14.71 35.40 7.84
CA SER A 321 14.08 36.13 8.95
C SER A 321 14.88 36.02 10.26
N TRP A 322 15.54 34.90 10.52
CA TRP A 322 16.33 34.67 11.73
C TRP A 322 17.78 35.15 11.56
N GLY A 323 18.31 35.16 10.34
CA GLY A 323 19.64 35.69 9.99
C GLY A 323 19.74 37.22 10.09
N ASN A 324 18.63 37.94 9.91
CA ASN A 324 18.61 39.40 9.96
C ASN A 324 18.49 40.01 11.37
N ASN A 325 18.48 39.20 12.44
CA ASN A 325 18.30 39.68 13.81
C ASN A 325 19.60 39.74 14.65
N TRP A 326 20.77 39.59 14.03
CA TRP A 326 22.07 39.80 14.67
C TRP A 326 22.70 41.13 14.24
N GLY A 327 22.05 42.23 14.62
CA GLY A 327 22.69 43.53 14.68
C GLY A 327 23.70 43.56 15.84
N ALA A 328 24.88 42.98 15.63
CA ALA A 328 25.99 43.09 16.56
C ALA A 328 26.48 44.56 16.60
N LYS A 329 26.05 45.30 17.62
CA LYS A 329 26.73 46.52 18.06
C LYS A 329 28.11 46.11 18.60
N CYS A 330 29.16 46.33 17.81
CA CYS A 330 30.52 46.36 18.33
C CYS A 330 30.62 47.48 19.37
N ILE A 331 30.85 47.11 20.63
CA ILE A 331 31.34 48.02 21.66
C ILE A 331 32.74 47.53 22.02
N SER A 332 33.74 48.32 21.64
CA SER A 332 35.14 48.13 22.01
C SER A 332 35.36 48.54 23.46
N PHE A 333 36.04 47.70 24.24
CA PHE A 333 36.88 48.13 25.35
C PHE A 333 38.34 48.08 24.93
#